data_AF-A0A4Y4DWH9-F1
#
_entry.id   AF-A0A4Y4DWH9-F1
#
_cell.length_a   1.000
_cell.length_b   1.000
_cell.length_c   1.000
_cell.angle_alpha   90.00
_cell.angle_beta   90.00
_cell.angle_gamma   90.00
#
_symmetry.space_group_name_H-M   'P 1'
#
loop_
_entity.id
_entity.type
_entity.pdbx_description
1 polymer ?
#
loop_
_entity_poly.entity_id
_entity_poly.type
_entity_poly.pdbx_seq_one_letter_code
_entity_poly.pdbx_strand_id
1 'polypeptide(L)'
;MTAPRMSTNIDGMSNVPRTAVDSQDSGGPIAQLRRLTEAHKELARQQSAQVRAARSQGYSWQAIASALEISKQAAHKRYGKQ
;
A
#
# COMPACT_ATOMS: atom_id res chain seq x y z
N MET A 1 21.24 47.54 37.03
CA MET A 1 20.44 47.88 35.84
C MET A 1 21.18 47.38 34.60
N THR A 2 20.84 46.19 34.11
CA THR A 2 21.29 45.62 32.83
C THR A 2 20.18 44.70 32.32
N ALA A 3 19.91 44.78 31.01
CA ALA A 3 18.67 44.47 30.30
C ALA A 3 18.13 43.02 30.37
N PRO A 4 16.81 42.82 30.14
CA PRO A 4 16.23 41.49 30.00
C PRO A 4 16.61 40.84 28.67
N ARG A 5 17.00 39.57 28.73
CA ARG A 5 17.27 38.72 27.56
C ARG A 5 15.95 38.41 26.85
N MET A 6 15.73 39.01 25.68
CA MET A 6 14.64 38.62 24.79
C MET A 6 14.89 37.18 24.30
N SER A 7 14.16 36.23 24.87
CA SER A 7 14.04 34.88 24.31
C SER A 7 13.28 35.01 22.99
N THR A 8 14.00 34.85 21.88
CA THR A 8 13.41 34.59 20.58
C THR A 8 12.64 33.27 20.68
N ASN A 9 11.35 33.34 20.94
CA ASN A 9 10.45 32.25 20.64
C ASN A 9 10.45 32.10 19.12
N ILE A 10 11.08 31.01 18.67
CA ILE A 10 11.04 30.54 17.29
C ILE A 10 9.58 30.14 17.03
N ASP A 11 8.78 31.11 16.63
CA ASP A 11 7.51 30.87 15.93
C ASP A 11 7.83 30.25 14.56
N GLY A 12 7.03 29.25 14.15
CA GLY A 12 6.92 28.90 12.74
C GLY A 12 7.62 27.63 12.24
N MET A 13 7.83 26.60 13.05
CA MET A 13 7.91 25.24 12.48
C MET A 13 6.49 24.72 12.26
N SER A 14 5.85 25.31 11.26
CA SER A 14 4.59 24.88 10.66
C SER A 14 4.73 23.45 10.14
N ASN A 15 4.63 22.45 11.02
CA ASN A 15 4.35 21.08 10.62
C ASN A 15 2.87 20.96 10.26
N VAL A 16 2.45 21.74 9.27
CA VAL A 16 1.15 21.49 8.64
C VAL A 16 1.33 20.17 7.92
N PRO A 17 0.57 19.11 8.24
CA PRO A 17 0.65 17.88 7.49
C PRO A 17 0.37 18.25 6.02
N ARG A 18 1.36 18.06 5.14
CA ARG A 18 1.17 18.21 3.69
C ARG A 18 0.11 17.21 3.29
N THR A 19 -1.12 17.68 3.25
CA THR A 19 -2.32 16.91 3.02
C THR A 19 -2.53 16.82 1.51
N ALA A 20 -3.23 15.78 1.06
CA ALA A 20 -3.30 15.37 -0.34
C ALA A 20 -3.79 16.46 -1.33
N VAL A 21 -4.26 17.62 -0.86
CA VAL A 21 -4.73 18.75 -1.67
C VAL A 21 -3.59 19.46 -2.43
N ASP A 22 -2.33 19.38 -1.96
CA ASP A 22 -1.15 19.87 -2.69
C ASP A 22 -0.76 18.99 -3.91
N SER A 23 -1.47 17.87 -4.13
CA SER A 23 -1.13 16.87 -5.16
C SER A 23 -1.67 17.23 -6.55
N GLN A 24 -1.67 18.50 -6.93
CA GLN A 24 -1.76 18.89 -8.35
C GLN A 24 -0.47 18.49 -9.11
N ASP A 25 0.59 18.17 -8.37
CA ASP A 25 1.81 17.60 -8.91
C ASP A 25 1.62 16.10 -9.20
N SER A 26 1.34 15.79 -10.48
CA SER A 26 1.20 14.43 -10.99
C SER A 26 2.48 13.59 -10.79
N GLY A 27 3.61 14.22 -10.46
CA GLY A 27 4.89 13.59 -10.12
C GLY A 27 5.13 13.33 -8.62
N GLY A 28 4.28 13.83 -7.72
CA GLY A 28 4.55 13.78 -6.28
C GLY A 28 4.51 12.37 -5.66
N PRO A 29 5.11 12.15 -4.46
CA PRO A 29 5.14 10.85 -3.80
C PRO A 29 3.76 10.21 -3.57
N ILE A 30 2.73 11.00 -3.25
CA ILE A 30 1.36 10.51 -3.08
C ILE A 30 0.76 10.02 -4.42
N ALA A 31 1.01 10.75 -5.52
CA ALA A 31 0.59 10.32 -6.85
C ALA A 31 1.29 9.02 -7.27
N GLN A 32 2.58 8.88 -6.95
CA GLN A 32 3.33 7.64 -7.18
C GLN A 32 2.77 6.47 -6.34
N LEU A 33 2.44 6.67 -5.07
CA LEU A 33 1.82 5.63 -4.23
C LEU A 33 0.45 5.20 -4.76
N ARG A 34 -0.35 6.15 -5.29
CA ARG A 34 -1.61 5.81 -5.97
C ARG A 34 -1.37 4.94 -7.19
N ARG A 35 -0.40 5.28 -8.05
CA ARG A 35 -0.01 4.45 -9.20
C ARG A 35 0.41 3.04 -8.79
N LEU A 36 1.27 2.92 -7.76
CA LEU A 36 1.68 1.62 -7.22
C LEU A 36 0.49 0.83 -6.65
N THR A 37 -0.44 1.52 -5.98
CA THR A 37 -1.66 0.89 -5.46
C THR A 37 -2.54 0.33 -6.58
N GLU A 38 -2.73 1.07 -7.68
CA GLU A 38 -3.47 0.56 -8.84
C GLU A 38 -2.76 -0.62 -9.52
N ALA A 39 -1.43 -0.56 -9.65
CA ALA A 39 -0.64 -1.68 -10.16
C ALA A 39 -0.77 -2.93 -9.27
N HIS A 40 -0.72 -2.77 -7.94
CA HIS A 40 -0.95 -3.87 -7.01
C HIS A 40 -2.36 -4.45 -7.09
N LYS A 41 -3.39 -3.61 -7.28
CA LYS A 41 -4.76 -4.08 -7.50
C LYS A 41 -4.85 -4.92 -8.77
N GLU A 42 -4.21 -4.47 -9.86
CA GLU A 42 -4.18 -5.23 -11.10
C GLU A 42 -3.51 -6.59 -10.93
N LEU A 43 -2.32 -6.61 -10.30
CA LEU A 43 -1.63 -7.85 -10.01
C LEU A 43 -2.49 -8.79 -9.15
N ALA A 44 -3.19 -8.27 -8.14
CA ALA A 44 -4.10 -9.06 -7.32
C ALA A 44 -5.26 -9.65 -8.13
N ARG A 45 -5.82 -8.90 -9.09
CA ARG A 45 -6.86 -9.44 -10.01
C ARG A 45 -6.33 -10.59 -10.85
N GLN A 46 -5.13 -10.42 -11.42
CA GLN A 46 -4.47 -11.45 -12.23
C GLN A 46 -4.18 -12.70 -11.39
N GLN A 47 -3.64 -12.53 -10.18
CA GLN A 47 -3.43 -13.64 -9.24
C GLN A 47 -4.73 -14.38 -8.95
N SER A 48 -5.82 -13.68 -8.64
CA SER A 48 -7.12 -14.33 -8.42
C SER A 48 -7.63 -15.09 -9.65
N ALA A 49 -7.41 -14.57 -10.87
CA ALA A 49 -7.76 -15.28 -12.10
C ALA A 49 -6.95 -16.58 -12.27
N GLN A 50 -5.63 -16.52 -12.03
CA GLN A 50 -4.76 -17.69 -12.09
C GLN A 50 -5.06 -18.72 -11.01
N VAL A 51 -5.37 -18.28 -9.78
CA VAL A 51 -5.80 -19.19 -8.71
C VAL A 51 -7.08 -19.93 -9.10
N ARG A 52 -8.07 -19.24 -9.68
CA ARG A 52 -9.29 -19.90 -10.18
C ARG A 52 -8.98 -20.91 -11.29
N ALA A 53 -8.14 -20.55 -12.25
CA ALA A 53 -7.73 -21.45 -13.32
C ALA A 53 -6.97 -22.68 -12.79
N ALA A 54 -6.08 -22.51 -11.80
CA ALA A 54 -5.39 -23.62 -11.17
C ALA A 54 -6.36 -24.51 -10.37
N ARG A 55 -7.33 -23.91 -9.66
CA ARG A 55 -8.36 -24.66 -8.95
C ARG A 55 -9.27 -25.44 -9.90
N SER A 56 -9.65 -24.89 -11.05
CA SER A 56 -10.45 -25.60 -12.06
C SER A 56 -9.67 -26.73 -12.75
N GLN A 57 -8.35 -26.60 -12.87
CA GLN A 57 -7.45 -27.66 -13.33
C GLN A 57 -7.15 -28.72 -12.26
N GLY A 58 -7.70 -28.60 -11.05
CA GLY A 58 -7.57 -29.59 -9.99
C GLY A 58 -6.32 -29.44 -9.10
N TYR A 59 -5.49 -28.41 -9.27
CA TYR A 59 -4.33 -28.18 -8.40
C TYR A 59 -4.76 -27.98 -6.94
N SER A 60 -4.02 -28.60 -6.02
CA SER A 60 -4.30 -28.47 -4.59
C SER A 60 -4.03 -27.04 -4.08
N TRP A 61 -4.75 -26.63 -3.04
CA TRP A 61 -4.50 -25.35 -2.38
C TRP A 61 -3.09 -25.20 -1.83
N GLN A 62 -2.45 -26.31 -1.48
CA GLN A 62 -1.05 -26.30 -1.02
C GLN A 62 -0.10 -25.99 -2.18
N ALA A 63 -0.30 -26.60 -3.35
CA ALA A 63 0.52 -26.31 -4.53
C ALA A 63 0.39 -24.84 -4.96
N ILE A 64 -0.83 -24.30 -4.96
CA ILE A 64 -1.09 -22.89 -5.27
C ILE A 64 -0.44 -21.97 -4.23
N ALA A 65 -0.55 -22.30 -2.95
CA ALA A 65 0.05 -21.51 -1.87
C ALA A 65 1.59 -21.51 -1.95
N SER A 66 2.21 -22.65 -2.28
CA SER A 66 3.64 -22.76 -2.52
C SER A 66 4.10 -21.88 -3.70
N ALA A 67 3.35 -21.87 -4.81
CA ALA A 67 3.67 -21.01 -5.96
C ALA A 67 3.51 -19.50 -5.66
N LEU A 68 2.66 -19.14 -4.70
CA LEU A 68 2.44 -17.77 -4.24
C LEU A 68 3.31 -17.38 -3.03
N GLU A 69 4.17 -18.29 -2.54
CA GLU A 69 5.01 -18.11 -1.35
C GLU A 69 4.22 -17.69 -0.09
N ILE A 70 3.00 -18.20 0.06
CA ILE A 70 2.14 -17.95 1.22
C ILE A 70 1.74 -19.27 1.89
N SER A 71 1.20 -19.16 3.10
CA SER A 71 0.64 -20.34 3.77
C SER A 71 -0.65 -20.81 3.07
N LYS A 72 -0.92 -22.12 3.12
CA LYS A 72 -2.17 -22.72 2.62
C LYS A 72 -3.41 -22.03 3.20
N GLN A 73 -3.38 -21.69 4.49
CA GLN A 73 -4.46 -20.99 5.18
C GLN A 73 -4.65 -19.57 4.63
N ALA A 74 -3.55 -18.84 4.37
CA ALA A 74 -3.62 -17.52 3.76
C ALA A 74 -4.17 -17.59 2.33
N ALA A 75 -3.78 -18.59 1.53
CA ALA A 75 -4.34 -18.80 0.20
C ALA A 75 -5.85 -19.07 0.25
N HIS A 76 -6.30 -19.96 1.13
CA HIS A 76 -7.73 -20.21 1.36
C HIS A 76 -8.47 -18.95 1.81
N LYS A 77 -7.93 -18.17 2.75
CA LYS A 77 -8.58 -16.95 3.25
C LYS A 77 -8.68 -15.88 2.17
N ARG A 78 -7.65 -15.71 1.34
CA ARG A 78 -7.57 -14.65 0.32
C ARG A 78 -8.36 -14.99 -0.94
N TYR A 79 -8.33 -16.25 -1.37
CA TYR A 79 -8.88 -16.67 -2.67
C TYR A 79 -10.02 -17.69 -2.57
N GLY A 80 -10.25 -18.30 -1.41
CA GLY A 80 -11.30 -19.31 -1.22
C GLY A 80 -12.66 -18.75 -0.80
N LYS A 81 -12.77 -17.44 -0.52
CA LYS A 81 -14.02 -16.74 -0.19
C LYS A 81 -14.54 -15.83 -1.32
N GLN A 82 -13.88 -15.80 -2.48
CA GLN A 82 -14.41 -15.13 -3.67
C GLN A 82 -15.40 -16.03 -4.41
#